data_AF-A0A1H2JZN5-F1
#
_entry.id   AF-A0A1H2JZN5-F1
#
_cell.length_a   1.000
_cell.length_b   1.000
_cell.length_c   1.000
_cell.angle_alpha   90.00
_cell.angle_beta   90.00
_cell.angle_gamma   90.00
#
_symmetry.space_group_name_H-M   'P 1'
#
loop_
_entity.id
_entity.type
_entity.pdbx_description
1 polymer ?
#
loop_
_entity_poly.entity_id
_entity_poly.type
_entity_poly.pdbx_seq_one_letter_code
_entity_poly.pdbx_strand_id
1 'polypeptide(L)'
;MSYNRFFNRAVWKQKAMAFVVRSHRHLWGKNNEDPQAFLFTRGLNNQFIKDALIGWNKFGQTRSIKNWGIETNLKKDEKLFLASGIVIPFIVKKELKSIFIHPYDESQDNKTTIIPGSVTPTMVLGEKKEKVAVIQNIFDGLFLFQELKDTCCIIIHPDPKFVLDLHLNAMLKNADTVLILSSEKKEFTEKKSLFPDVQDHCFYAYQSQDEAKEHCLKN
;
A
#
# COMPACT_ATOMS: atom_id res chain seq x y z
N MET A 1 -14.08 25.87 9.71
CA MET A 1 -15.39 25.44 9.18
C MET A 1 -15.33 23.94 8.94
N SER A 2 -15.98 23.15 9.81
CA SER A 2 -15.98 21.69 9.69
C SER A 2 -16.98 21.27 8.61
N TYR A 3 -16.48 20.87 7.45
CA TYR A 3 -17.30 20.29 6.39
C TYR A 3 -17.63 18.85 6.77
N ASN A 4 -18.83 18.62 7.34
CA ASN A 4 -19.37 17.27 7.48
C ASN A 4 -19.58 16.70 6.07
N ARG A 5 -18.66 15.85 5.62
CA ARG A 5 -18.88 14.93 4.50
C ARG A 5 -19.80 13.83 5.02
N PHE A 6 -20.97 13.67 4.43
CA PHE A 6 -21.75 12.46 4.66
C PHE A 6 -21.05 11.30 3.94
N PHE A 7 -20.51 10.36 4.71
CA PHE A 7 -19.80 9.20 4.17
C PHE A 7 -20.59 7.94 4.45
N ASN A 8 -21.24 7.41 3.42
CA ASN A 8 -21.90 6.11 3.47
C ASN A 8 -20.86 5.00 3.30
N ARG A 9 -20.29 4.58 4.44
CA ARG A 9 -19.25 3.54 4.50
C ARG A 9 -19.71 2.20 3.91
N ALA A 10 -20.99 1.85 4.01
CA ALA A 10 -21.50 0.60 3.45
C ALA A 10 -21.49 0.62 1.91
N VAL A 11 -21.99 1.70 1.31
CA VAL A 11 -21.97 1.90 -0.15
C VAL A 11 -20.53 1.96 -0.65
N TRP A 12 -19.65 2.69 0.04
CA TRP A 12 -18.24 2.75 -0.33
C TRP A 12 -17.60 1.35 -0.32
N LYS A 13 -17.75 0.59 0.77
CA LYS A 13 -17.19 -0.76 0.87
C LYS A 13 -17.69 -1.69 -0.24
N GLN A 14 -18.98 -1.62 -0.55
CA GLN A 14 -19.58 -2.43 -1.61
C GLN A 14 -18.96 -2.11 -2.98
N LYS A 15 -18.85 -0.82 -3.33
CA LYS A 15 -18.28 -0.38 -4.62
C LYS A 15 -16.79 -0.62 -4.70
N ALA A 16 -16.06 -0.35 -3.63
CA ALA A 16 -14.64 -0.60 -3.50
C ALA A 16 -14.31 -2.09 -3.65
N MET A 17 -15.04 -2.98 -2.97
CA MET A 17 -14.85 -4.42 -3.12
C MET A 17 -15.22 -4.91 -4.53
N ALA A 18 -16.32 -4.42 -5.11
CA ALA A 18 -16.68 -4.75 -6.49
C ALA A 18 -15.59 -4.32 -7.49
N PHE A 19 -14.95 -3.17 -7.26
CA PHE A 19 -13.81 -2.72 -8.03
C PHE A 19 -12.61 -3.65 -7.87
N VAL A 20 -12.24 -4.01 -6.63
CA VAL A 20 -11.15 -4.96 -6.34
C VAL A 20 -11.38 -6.30 -7.04
N VAL A 21 -12.57 -6.91 -6.87
CA VAL A 21 -12.90 -8.20 -7.49
C VAL A 21 -12.84 -8.13 -9.01
N ARG A 22 -13.36 -7.05 -9.61
CA ARG A 22 -13.30 -6.85 -11.06
C ARG A 22 -11.85 -6.72 -11.55
N SER A 23 -11.04 -5.90 -10.88
CA SER A 23 -9.63 -5.71 -11.23
C SER A 23 -8.83 -7.00 -11.05
N HIS A 24 -9.11 -7.77 -10.00
CA HIS A 24 -8.51 -9.07 -9.74
C HIS A 24 -8.82 -10.07 -10.87
N ARG A 25 -10.10 -10.21 -11.24
CA ARG A 25 -10.50 -11.05 -12.38
C ARG A 25 -9.86 -10.58 -13.68
N HIS A 26 -9.70 -9.27 -13.87
CA HIS A 26 -9.09 -8.73 -15.07
C HIS A 26 -7.61 -9.07 -15.16
N LEU A 27 -6.86 -9.03 -14.05
CA LEU A 27 -5.45 -9.44 -14.03
C LEU A 27 -5.25 -10.86 -14.59
N TRP A 28 -6.16 -11.78 -14.27
CA TRP A 28 -6.14 -13.17 -14.73
C TRP A 28 -6.93 -13.41 -16.04
N GLY A 29 -7.30 -12.35 -16.75
CA GLY A 29 -7.97 -12.42 -18.05
C GLY A 29 -7.01 -12.78 -19.19
N LYS A 30 -7.58 -13.08 -20.37
CA LYS A 30 -6.79 -13.33 -21.60
C LYS A 30 -6.03 -12.07 -22.03
N ASN A 31 -4.81 -12.24 -22.54
CA ASN A 31 -3.95 -11.18 -23.09
C ASN A 31 -3.53 -10.12 -22.06
N ASN A 32 -3.38 -10.53 -20.80
CA ASN A 32 -3.00 -9.66 -19.68
C ASN A 32 -1.73 -10.19 -18.99
N GLU A 33 -0.80 -10.70 -19.78
CA GLU A 33 0.48 -11.24 -19.34
C GLU A 33 1.42 -10.13 -18.83
N ASP A 34 1.39 -8.94 -19.45
CA ASP A 34 2.24 -7.80 -19.05
C ASP A 34 2.09 -7.38 -17.57
N PRO A 35 0.88 -7.10 -17.04
CA PRO A 35 0.74 -6.78 -15.61
C PRO A 35 1.11 -7.95 -14.70
N GLN A 36 0.98 -9.20 -15.16
CA GLN A 36 1.44 -10.37 -14.40
C GLN A 36 2.97 -10.45 -14.40
N ALA A 37 3.61 -10.23 -15.54
CA ALA A 37 5.07 -10.18 -15.69
C ALA A 37 5.66 -9.06 -14.83
N PHE A 38 5.03 -7.88 -14.80
CA PHE A 38 5.41 -6.80 -13.89
C PHE A 38 5.38 -7.26 -12.43
N LEU A 39 4.30 -7.91 -11.96
CA LEU A 39 4.24 -8.40 -10.58
C LEU A 39 5.32 -9.45 -10.29
N PHE A 40 5.62 -10.29 -11.28
CA PHE A 40 6.68 -11.29 -11.20
C PHE A 40 8.08 -10.65 -11.10
N THR A 41 8.38 -9.60 -11.88
CA THR A 41 9.66 -8.87 -11.76
C THR A 41 9.81 -8.13 -10.43
N ARG A 42 8.70 -7.90 -9.71
CA ARG A 42 8.68 -7.40 -8.33
C ARG A 42 8.81 -8.48 -7.25
N GLY A 43 9.02 -9.74 -7.64
CA GLY A 43 9.23 -10.88 -6.74
C GLY A 43 7.96 -11.51 -6.18
N LEU A 44 6.77 -11.09 -6.64
CA LEU A 44 5.50 -11.61 -6.13
C LEU A 44 5.11 -12.90 -6.85
N ASN A 45 4.82 -13.94 -6.07
CA ASN A 45 4.37 -15.21 -6.63
C ASN A 45 2.85 -15.24 -6.84
N ASN A 46 2.39 -16.11 -7.74
CA ASN A 46 0.98 -16.21 -8.12
C ASN A 46 0.04 -16.51 -6.94
N GLN A 47 0.50 -17.30 -5.97
CA GLN A 47 -0.32 -17.65 -4.80
C GLN A 47 -0.57 -16.42 -3.94
N PHE A 48 0.49 -15.65 -3.65
CA PHE A 48 0.39 -14.39 -2.92
C PHE A 48 -0.50 -13.37 -3.63
N ILE A 49 -0.32 -13.18 -4.95
CA ILE A 49 -1.15 -12.27 -5.76
C ILE A 49 -2.64 -12.63 -5.66
N LYS A 50 -2.97 -13.93 -5.64
CA LYS A 50 -4.34 -14.43 -5.46
C LYS A 50 -4.87 -14.19 -4.07
N ASP A 51 -4.11 -14.54 -3.04
CA ASP A 51 -4.52 -14.42 -1.64
C ASP A 51 -4.69 -12.96 -1.22
N ALA A 52 -3.82 -12.07 -1.72
CA ALA A 52 -3.88 -10.64 -1.50
C ALA A 52 -4.92 -9.93 -2.40
N LEU A 53 -5.62 -10.64 -3.28
CA LEU A 53 -6.59 -10.10 -4.23
C LEU A 53 -6.02 -8.94 -5.09
N ILE A 54 -4.72 -8.98 -5.40
CA ILE A 54 -4.08 -8.00 -6.26
C ILE A 54 -4.70 -8.10 -7.65
N GLY A 55 -4.98 -6.96 -8.26
CA GLY A 55 -5.66 -6.88 -9.54
C GLY A 55 -5.03 -5.87 -10.48
N TRP A 56 -5.67 -5.71 -11.63
CA TRP A 56 -5.27 -4.72 -12.63
C TRP A 56 -6.47 -3.96 -13.16
N ASN A 57 -6.40 -2.63 -13.05
CA ASN A 57 -7.34 -1.74 -13.71
C ASN A 57 -6.72 -1.24 -15.01
N LYS A 58 -7.05 -1.90 -16.13
CA LYS A 58 -6.50 -1.60 -17.47
C LYS A 58 -6.66 -0.16 -17.93
N PHE A 59 -7.79 0.47 -17.58
CA PHE A 59 -8.12 1.81 -18.07
C PHE A 59 -8.51 2.73 -16.93
N GLY A 60 -7.94 3.94 -16.96
CA GLY A 60 -8.37 5.05 -16.12
C GLY A 60 -9.85 5.34 -16.31
N GLN A 61 -10.59 5.49 -15.22
CA GLN A 61 -12.05 5.53 -15.24
C GLN A 61 -12.58 6.58 -14.29
N THR A 62 -13.35 7.52 -14.82
CA THR A 62 -14.04 8.53 -14.01
C THR A 62 -15.40 8.01 -13.56
N ARG A 63 -15.76 8.26 -12.30
CA ARG A 63 -16.99 7.82 -11.65
C ARG A 63 -17.62 8.98 -10.88
N SER A 64 -18.93 8.91 -10.67
CA SER A 64 -19.59 9.79 -9.70
C SER A 64 -19.12 9.43 -8.29
N ILE A 65 -18.64 10.42 -7.54
CA ILE A 65 -18.18 10.25 -6.16
C ILE A 65 -19.35 9.84 -5.23
N LYS A 66 -20.55 10.38 -5.50
CA LYS A 66 -21.80 10.06 -4.78
C LYS A 66 -22.16 8.58 -4.90
N ASN A 67 -22.01 8.00 -6.10
CA ASN A 67 -22.25 6.58 -6.35
C ASN A 67 -21.28 5.66 -5.60
N TRP A 68 -20.19 6.21 -5.05
CA TRP A 68 -19.21 5.53 -4.20
C TRP A 68 -19.44 5.80 -2.71
N GLY A 69 -20.60 6.34 -2.33
CA GLY A 69 -20.94 6.59 -0.93
C GLY A 69 -20.20 7.78 -0.30
N ILE A 70 -19.61 8.63 -1.12
CA ILE A 70 -18.94 9.85 -0.67
C ILE A 70 -19.80 11.03 -1.12
N GLU A 71 -20.48 11.67 -0.18
CA GLU A 71 -21.24 12.89 -0.46
C GLU A 71 -20.36 14.11 -0.23
N THR A 72 -20.44 15.04 -1.17
CA THR A 72 -19.70 16.30 -1.13
C THR A 72 -20.71 17.43 -1.01
N ASN A 73 -20.40 18.43 -0.18
CA ASN A 73 -21.30 19.59 0.02
C ASN A 73 -21.19 20.61 -1.13
N LEU A 74 -20.55 20.24 -2.25
CA LEU A 74 -20.36 21.12 -3.40
C LEU A 74 -21.50 20.95 -4.40
N LYS A 75 -21.94 22.06 -5.01
CA LYS A 75 -22.99 22.10 -6.04
C LYS A 75 -22.60 21.41 -7.37
N LYS A 76 -21.36 20.96 -7.52
CA LYS A 76 -20.81 20.36 -8.74
C LYS A 76 -20.70 18.86 -8.57
N ASP A 77 -21.09 18.09 -9.58
CA ASP A 77 -20.90 16.63 -9.63
C ASP A 77 -19.40 16.30 -9.54
N GLU A 78 -18.90 16.12 -8.33
CA GLU A 78 -17.53 15.70 -8.10
C GLU A 78 -17.30 14.31 -8.67
N LYS A 79 -16.13 14.17 -9.30
CA LYS A 79 -15.74 12.99 -10.05
C LYS A 79 -14.61 12.28 -9.30
N LEU A 80 -14.82 11.00 -9.02
CA LEU A 80 -13.78 10.09 -8.57
C LEU A 80 -13.04 9.56 -9.79
N PHE A 81 -11.74 9.84 -9.90
CA PHE A 81 -10.88 9.22 -10.90
C PHE A 81 -10.23 7.97 -10.34
N LEU A 82 -10.43 6.84 -11.02
CA LEU A 82 -9.76 5.57 -10.74
C LEU A 82 -8.64 5.41 -11.77
N ALA A 83 -7.39 5.56 -11.35
CA ALA A 83 -6.23 5.47 -12.24
C ALA A 83 -6.09 4.09 -12.89
N SER A 84 -5.42 4.04 -14.05
CA SER A 84 -4.96 2.77 -14.61
C SER A 84 -3.80 2.24 -13.77
N GLY A 85 -3.69 0.92 -13.61
CA GLY A 85 -2.55 0.31 -12.93
C GLY A 85 -2.88 -0.92 -12.08
N ILE A 86 -1.87 -1.38 -11.35
CA ILE A 86 -1.97 -2.47 -10.38
C ILE A 86 -2.79 -2.00 -9.18
N VAL A 87 -3.82 -2.77 -8.86
CA VAL A 87 -4.74 -2.52 -7.75
C VAL A 87 -4.34 -3.40 -6.57
N ILE A 88 -3.99 -2.78 -5.45
CA ILE A 88 -3.51 -3.45 -4.24
C ILE A 88 -4.50 -3.14 -3.12
N PRO A 89 -5.37 -4.09 -2.74
CA PRO A 89 -6.27 -3.91 -1.62
C PRO A 89 -5.55 -4.18 -0.30
N PHE A 90 -5.81 -3.34 0.71
CA PHE A 90 -5.40 -3.62 2.09
C PHE A 90 -6.61 -4.14 2.88
N ILE A 91 -6.57 -5.42 3.22
CA ILE A 91 -7.67 -6.13 3.89
C ILE A 91 -7.17 -6.65 5.23
N VAL A 92 -7.87 -6.29 6.32
CA VAL A 92 -7.55 -6.74 7.67
C VAL A 92 -8.79 -7.38 8.27
N LYS A 93 -8.68 -8.62 8.77
CA LYS A 93 -9.81 -9.37 9.37
C LYS A 93 -11.07 -9.36 8.48
N LYS A 94 -10.87 -9.65 7.18
CA LYS A 94 -11.92 -9.64 6.13
C LYS A 94 -12.57 -8.28 5.87
N GLU A 95 -12.02 -7.20 6.41
CA GLU A 95 -12.48 -5.83 6.14
C GLU A 95 -11.50 -5.09 5.23
N LEU A 96 -12.01 -4.61 4.09
CA LEU A 96 -11.26 -3.72 3.22
C LEU A 96 -11.05 -2.36 3.90
N LYS A 97 -9.79 -2.02 4.14
CA LYS A 97 -9.36 -0.76 4.77
C LYS A 97 -9.01 0.29 3.74
N SER A 98 -8.22 -0.08 2.73
CA SER A 98 -7.71 0.83 1.72
C SER A 98 -7.53 0.16 0.38
N ILE A 99 -7.51 0.94 -0.69
CA ILE A 99 -7.12 0.48 -2.03
C ILE A 99 -6.05 1.42 -2.57
N PHE A 100 -4.94 0.84 -2.98
CA PHE A 100 -3.84 1.53 -3.66
C PHE A 100 -3.90 1.19 -5.16
N ILE A 101 -3.59 2.17 -6.01
CA ILE A 101 -3.41 1.98 -7.44
C ILE A 101 -2.02 2.48 -7.81
N HIS A 102 -1.16 1.57 -8.25
CA HIS A 102 0.18 1.87 -8.74
C HIS A 102 0.20 1.80 -10.27
N PRO A 103 0.55 2.90 -10.97
CA PRO A 103 0.74 2.87 -12.42
C PRO A 103 1.80 1.82 -12.78
N TYR A 104 1.50 0.94 -13.73
CA TYR A 104 2.49 -0.05 -14.20
C TYR A 104 3.24 0.43 -15.45
N ASP A 105 2.72 1.46 -16.12
CA ASP A 105 3.29 2.04 -17.32
C ASP A 105 4.39 3.02 -16.94
N GLU A 106 5.63 2.68 -17.29
CA GLU A 106 6.84 3.45 -16.96
C GLU A 106 6.85 4.86 -17.59
N SER A 107 5.94 5.15 -18.53
CA SER A 107 5.79 6.48 -19.14
C SER A 107 5.02 7.49 -18.27
N GLN A 108 4.41 7.05 -17.16
CA GLN A 108 3.68 7.92 -16.24
C GLN A 108 4.50 8.23 -15.00
N ASP A 109 4.17 9.33 -14.33
CA ASP A 109 4.61 9.54 -12.95
C ASP A 109 4.16 8.32 -12.13
N ASN A 110 5.10 7.47 -11.73
CA ASN A 110 4.91 6.16 -11.07
C ASN A 110 4.35 6.29 -9.64
N LYS A 111 3.60 7.35 -9.39
CA LYS A 111 3.06 7.67 -8.08
C LYS A 111 1.86 6.80 -7.79
N THR A 112 1.98 5.99 -6.74
CA THR A 112 0.84 5.28 -6.18
C THR A 112 -0.21 6.27 -5.69
N THR A 113 -1.47 6.02 -6.05
CA THR A 113 -2.63 6.76 -5.55
C THR A 113 -3.46 5.90 -4.61
N ILE A 114 -4.09 6.54 -3.63
CA ILE A 114 -5.06 5.89 -2.73
C ILE A 114 -6.48 6.29 -3.12
N ILE A 115 -7.41 5.34 -3.18
CA ILE A 115 -8.80 5.65 -3.51
C ILE A 115 -9.45 6.45 -2.35
N PRO A 116 -10.07 7.62 -2.63
CA PRO A 116 -10.85 8.37 -1.65
C PRO A 116 -11.85 7.49 -0.88
N GLY A 117 -11.92 7.70 0.44
CA GLY A 117 -12.71 6.86 1.36
C GLY A 117 -11.96 5.68 1.97
N SER A 118 -10.73 5.41 1.50
CA SER A 118 -9.78 4.53 2.19
C SER A 118 -9.43 5.08 3.58
N VAL A 119 -9.20 4.19 4.54
CA VAL A 119 -8.99 4.55 5.95
C VAL A 119 -7.57 5.03 6.22
N THR A 120 -6.56 4.44 5.56
CA THR A 120 -5.15 4.72 5.84
C THR A 120 -4.27 4.52 4.61
N PRO A 121 -3.27 5.37 4.37
CA PRO A 121 -2.25 5.13 3.36
C PRO A 121 -1.15 4.16 3.81
N THR A 122 -1.22 3.64 5.04
CA THR A 122 -0.21 2.73 5.60
C THR A 122 -0.78 1.32 5.73
N MET A 123 -0.05 0.32 5.27
CA MET A 123 -0.38 -1.09 5.45
C MET A 123 0.44 -1.66 6.59
N VAL A 124 -0.20 -2.33 7.54
CA VAL A 124 0.48 -3.08 8.60
C VAL A 124 0.18 -4.54 8.38
N LEU A 125 1.20 -5.32 8.03
CA LEU A 125 1.11 -6.70 7.60
C LEU A 125 1.89 -7.61 8.57
N GLY A 126 1.30 -8.73 8.96
CA GLY A 126 1.85 -9.65 9.95
C GLY A 126 1.36 -9.38 11.38
N GLU A 127 1.41 -10.41 12.21
CA GLU A 127 0.90 -10.38 13.59
C GLU A 127 2.03 -10.24 14.64
N LYS A 128 3.27 -10.59 14.28
CA LYS A 128 4.42 -10.55 15.17
C LYS A 128 5.02 -9.14 15.25
N LYS A 129 4.88 -8.49 16.40
CA LYS A 129 5.26 -7.08 16.61
C LYS A 129 6.65 -6.88 17.22
N GLU A 130 7.34 -7.96 17.58
CA GLU A 130 8.68 -7.91 18.20
C GLU A 130 9.72 -7.37 17.21
N LYS A 131 9.62 -7.80 15.94
CA LYS A 131 10.44 -7.32 14.84
C LYS A 131 9.60 -6.58 13.81
N VAL A 132 9.98 -5.34 13.52
CA VAL A 132 9.22 -4.45 12.63
C VAL A 132 10.12 -3.91 11.51
N ALA A 133 9.67 -4.02 10.27
CA ALA A 133 10.30 -3.36 9.13
C ALA A 133 9.36 -2.33 8.53
N VAL A 134 9.83 -1.10 8.33
CA VAL A 134 9.11 0.01 7.72
C VAL A 134 9.64 0.25 6.31
N ILE A 135 8.78 0.03 5.32
CA ILE A 135 9.14 0.02 3.90
C ILE A 135 8.31 1.07 3.19
N GLN A 136 8.93 1.93 2.39
CA GLN A 136 8.17 2.91 1.61
C GLN A 136 7.69 2.33 0.28
N ASN A 137 8.54 1.56 -0.39
CA ASN A 137 8.16 0.92 -1.64
C ASN A 137 7.12 -0.19 -1.38
N ILE A 138 5.94 -0.05 -2.00
CA ILE A 138 4.85 -1.01 -1.78
C ILE A 138 5.23 -2.42 -2.22
N PHE A 139 5.91 -2.56 -3.36
CA PHE A 139 6.24 -3.88 -3.87
C PHE A 139 7.32 -4.57 -3.05
N ASP A 140 8.33 -3.83 -2.59
CA ASP A 140 9.33 -4.39 -1.68
C ASP A 140 8.69 -4.81 -0.35
N GLY A 141 7.76 -4.01 0.17
CA GLY A 141 7.01 -4.36 1.38
C GLY A 141 6.14 -5.61 1.19
N LEU A 142 5.46 -5.73 0.05
CA LEU A 142 4.65 -6.92 -0.27
C LEU A 142 5.53 -8.16 -0.46
N PHE A 143 6.68 -8.03 -1.12
CA PHE A 143 7.66 -9.10 -1.27
C PHE A 143 8.18 -9.55 0.09
N LEU A 144 8.62 -8.62 0.95
CA LEU A 144 9.10 -8.94 2.29
C LEU A 144 8.01 -9.61 3.12
N PHE A 145 6.77 -9.15 3.03
CA PHE A 145 5.66 -9.81 3.73
C PHE A 145 5.42 -11.22 3.21
N GLN A 146 5.46 -11.46 1.89
CA GLN A 146 5.38 -12.79 1.31
C GLN A 146 6.44 -13.73 1.90
N GLU A 147 7.67 -13.24 2.03
CA GLU A 147 8.83 -14.04 2.47
C GLU A 147 8.95 -14.18 3.99
N LEU A 148 8.43 -13.22 4.77
CA LEU A 148 8.73 -13.05 6.19
C LEU A 148 7.49 -12.90 7.08
N LYS A 149 6.28 -13.20 6.57
CA LYS A 149 5.02 -13.09 7.34
C LYS A 149 5.05 -13.74 8.73
N ASP A 150 5.86 -14.78 8.90
CA ASP A 150 5.96 -15.58 10.12
C ASP A 150 7.09 -15.10 11.07
N THR A 151 7.87 -14.08 10.69
CA THR A 151 9.04 -13.61 11.45
C THR A 151 9.04 -12.10 11.70
N CYS A 152 8.46 -11.30 10.81
CA CYS A 152 8.54 -9.84 10.86
C CYS A 152 7.18 -9.20 10.53
N CYS A 153 6.80 -8.16 11.29
CA CYS A 153 5.72 -7.26 10.90
C CYS A 153 6.24 -6.24 9.88
N ILE A 154 5.61 -6.21 8.71
CA ILE A 154 5.96 -5.28 7.64
C ILE A 154 4.97 -4.11 7.64
N ILE A 155 5.47 -2.91 7.86
CA ILE A 155 4.74 -1.65 7.75
C ILE A 155 5.09 -1.03 6.40
N ILE A 156 4.14 -0.99 5.48
CA ILE A 156 4.30 -0.33 4.19
C ILE A 156 3.74 1.10 4.31
N HIS A 157 4.61 2.10 4.21
CA HIS A 157 4.27 3.51 4.36
C HIS A 157 4.72 4.32 3.13
N PRO A 158 3.90 4.34 2.05
CA PRO A 158 4.32 4.86 0.75
C PRO A 158 4.33 6.38 0.64
N ASP A 159 3.55 7.08 1.47
CA ASP A 159 3.50 8.54 1.47
C ASP A 159 4.13 9.08 2.77
N PRO A 160 5.43 9.45 2.74
CA PRO A 160 6.14 9.95 3.91
C PRO A 160 5.53 11.22 4.52
N LYS A 161 4.71 11.96 3.76
CA LYS A 161 4.06 13.18 4.26
C LYS A 161 2.87 12.88 5.16
N PHE A 162 2.40 11.63 5.16
CA PHE A 162 1.28 11.23 6.01
C PHE A 162 1.80 10.88 7.40
N VAL A 163 1.41 11.66 8.40
CA VAL A 163 1.80 11.42 9.79
C VAL A 163 1.25 10.06 10.25
N LEU A 164 2.13 9.20 10.76
CA LEU A 164 1.72 7.94 11.36
C LEU A 164 0.82 8.20 12.58
N ASP A 165 -0.19 7.35 12.76
CA ASP A 165 -1.05 7.47 13.93
C ASP A 165 -0.31 7.12 15.24
N LEU A 166 -0.87 7.53 16.37
CA LEU A 166 -0.29 7.30 17.70
C LEU A 166 -0.06 5.80 18.01
N HIS A 167 -0.91 4.92 17.48
CA HIS A 167 -0.77 3.48 17.71
C HIS A 167 0.44 2.93 16.96
N LEU A 168 0.65 3.37 15.72
CA LEU A 168 1.77 2.98 14.91
C LEU A 168 3.09 3.55 15.45
N ASN A 169 3.09 4.81 15.90
CA ASN A 169 4.25 5.39 16.60
C ASN A 169 4.59 4.61 17.88
N ALA A 170 3.57 4.21 18.65
CA ALA A 170 3.78 3.37 19.82
C ALA A 170 4.31 1.98 19.44
N MET A 171 3.87 1.40 18.32
CA MET A 171 4.42 0.14 17.81
C MET A 171 5.90 0.28 17.43
N LEU A 172 6.27 1.36 16.74
CA LEU A 172 7.67 1.61 16.36
C LEU A 172 8.55 1.82 17.59
N LYS A 173 8.06 2.56 18.60
CA LYS A 173 8.80 2.81 19.84
C LYS A 173 9.07 1.55 20.66
N ASN A 174 8.16 0.58 20.61
CA ASN A 174 8.26 -0.67 21.36
C ASN A 174 8.85 -1.82 20.55
N ALA A 175 9.20 -1.60 19.28
CA ALA A 175 9.83 -2.63 18.46
C ALA A 175 11.32 -2.72 18.81
N ASP A 176 11.82 -3.94 18.99
CA ASP A 176 13.24 -4.19 19.28
C ASP A 176 14.13 -3.85 18.07
N THR A 177 13.55 -3.79 16.87
CA THR A 177 14.21 -3.37 15.64
C THR A 177 13.20 -2.73 14.71
N VAL A 178 13.52 -1.54 14.18
CA VAL A 178 12.71 -0.78 13.21
C VAL A 178 13.51 -0.54 11.93
N LEU A 179 13.38 -1.41 10.93
CA LEU A 179 14.16 -1.25 9.69
C LEU A 179 13.49 -0.27 8.75
N ILE A 180 14.03 0.95 8.63
CA ILE A 180 13.57 1.88 7.58
C ILE A 180 14.38 1.64 6.33
N LEU A 181 13.73 1.01 5.36
CA LEU A 181 14.33 0.57 4.11
C LEU A 181 14.18 1.66 3.03
N SER A 182 15.32 2.16 2.53
CA SER A 182 15.39 3.05 1.35
C SER A 182 16.34 2.52 0.29
N SER A 183 15.91 2.54 -0.98
CA SER A 183 16.72 2.17 -2.15
C SER A 183 17.75 3.22 -2.53
N GLU A 184 17.54 4.49 -2.16
CA GLU A 184 18.41 5.61 -2.50
C GLU A 184 19.15 6.18 -1.27
N LYS A 185 20.48 6.28 -1.35
CA LYS A 185 21.34 6.85 -0.29
C LYS A 185 21.10 8.34 -0.04
N LYS A 186 20.76 9.11 -1.09
CA LYS A 186 20.51 10.56 -0.98
C LYS A 186 19.20 10.88 -0.26
N GLU A 187 18.20 10.01 -0.41
CA GLU A 187 16.89 10.07 0.24
C GLU A 187 16.92 9.61 1.71
N PHE A 188 17.96 8.89 2.13
CA PHE A 188 18.05 8.27 3.45
C PHE A 188 17.97 9.27 4.60
N THR A 189 18.67 10.42 4.49
CA THR A 189 18.67 11.46 5.54
C THR A 189 17.33 12.18 5.66
N GLU A 190 16.67 12.46 4.53
CA GLU A 190 15.33 13.06 4.52
C GLU A 190 14.31 12.08 5.12
N LYS A 191 14.36 10.80 4.72
CA LYS A 191 13.46 9.76 5.24
C LYS A 191 13.65 9.52 6.72
N LYS A 192 14.90 9.58 7.19
CA LYS A 192 15.23 9.47 8.62
C LYS A 192 14.54 10.55 9.45
N SER A 193 14.47 11.78 8.94
CA SER A 193 13.84 12.89 9.66
C SER A 193 12.33 12.72 9.89
N LEU A 194 11.67 11.84 9.12
CA LEU A 194 10.24 11.55 9.25
C LEU A 194 9.91 10.62 10.42
N PHE A 195 10.92 9.95 10.97
CA PHE A 195 10.79 9.03 12.10
C PHE A 195 11.72 9.48 13.23
N PRO A 196 11.52 10.68 13.81
CA PRO A 196 12.44 11.28 14.78
C PRO A 196 12.58 10.47 16.08
N ASP A 197 11.58 9.64 16.40
CA ASP A 197 11.58 8.80 17.59
C ASP A 197 12.27 7.43 17.38
N VAL A 198 12.71 7.12 16.16
CA VAL A 198 13.42 5.86 15.84
C VAL A 198 14.93 6.08 15.97
N GLN A 199 15.62 5.14 16.63
CA GLN A 199 17.05 5.25 16.85
C GLN A 199 17.86 5.05 15.55
N ASP A 200 18.98 5.77 15.44
CA ASP A 200 19.85 5.80 14.26
C ASP A 200 20.31 4.43 13.75
N HIS A 201 20.56 3.49 14.67
CA HIS A 201 21.04 2.16 14.33
C HIS A 201 19.96 1.26 13.70
N CYS A 202 18.69 1.69 13.73
CA CYS A 202 17.59 0.95 13.13
C CYS A 202 17.45 1.23 11.62
N PHE A 203 18.05 2.29 11.08
CA PHE A 203 17.92 2.65 9.67
C PHE A 203 18.84 1.82 8.78
N TYR A 204 18.31 1.26 7.68
CA TYR A 204 19.07 0.41 6.76
C TYR A 204 18.80 0.77 5.29
N ALA A 205 19.83 1.12 4.54
CA ALA A 205 19.72 1.32 3.09
C ALA A 205 20.02 0.01 2.36
N TYR A 206 19.25 -0.30 1.31
CA TYR A 206 19.39 -1.53 0.51
C TYR A 206 19.47 -1.20 -0.97
N GLN A 207 20.00 -2.10 -1.79
CA GLN A 207 20.07 -2.00 -3.25
C GLN A 207 19.25 -3.10 -3.94
N SER A 208 18.85 -4.15 -3.22
CA SER A 208 18.00 -5.23 -3.74
C SER A 208 17.02 -5.78 -2.70
N GLN A 209 15.95 -6.40 -3.17
CA GLN A 209 14.96 -7.08 -2.31
C GLN A 209 15.58 -8.23 -1.49
N ASP A 210 16.56 -8.93 -2.04
CA ASP A 210 17.29 -10.00 -1.33
C ASP A 210 18.12 -9.45 -0.17
N GLU A 211 18.80 -8.31 -0.38
CA GLU A 211 19.55 -7.64 0.68
C GLU A 211 18.62 -7.20 1.83
N ALA A 212 17.47 -6.64 1.48
CA ALA A 212 16.42 -6.28 2.44
C ALA A 212 15.93 -7.50 3.25
N LYS A 213 15.69 -8.62 2.57
CA LYS A 213 15.27 -9.89 3.18
C LYS A 213 16.31 -10.44 4.15
N GLU A 214 17.58 -10.50 3.73
CA GLU A 214 18.67 -10.97 4.59
C GLU A 214 18.80 -10.15 5.86
N HIS A 215 18.70 -8.82 5.76
CA HIS A 215 18.77 -7.95 6.93
C HIS A 215 17.60 -8.18 7.90
N CYS A 216 16.40 -8.40 7.35
CA CYS A 216 15.22 -8.78 8.11
C CYS A 216 15.28 -10.20 8.69
N LEU A 217 16.29 -11.02 8.38
CA LEU A 217 16.49 -12.35 8.98
C LEU A 217 17.64 -12.39 10.00
N LYS A 218 18.66 -11.54 9.84
CA LYS A 218 19.86 -11.53 10.70
C LYS A 218 19.63 -10.89 12.07
N ASN A 219 18.77 -9.87 12.14
CA ASN A 219 18.40 -9.18 13.38
C ASN A 219 17.12 -9.75 14.01
#